data_AF-A0A3N5HCM0-F1
#
_entry.id   AF-A0A3N5HCM0-F1
#
_cell.length_a   1.000
_cell.length_b   1.000
_cell.length_c   1.000
_cell.angle_alpha   90.00
_cell.angle_beta   90.00
_cell.angle_gamma   90.00
#
_symmetry.space_group_name_H-M   'P 1'
#
loop_
_entity.id
_entity.type
_entity.pdbx_description
1 polymer ?
#
loop_
_entity_poly.entity_id
_entity_poly.type
_entity_poly.pdbx_seq_one_letter_code
_entity_poly.pdbx_strand_id
1 'polypeptide(L)'
;MQHLEAWLEKATVLIDRNYDLATGILLARRLVKGYSDTHARGLSKFDRVLSSVPQLRDRDDAGAWMSRLISAALKDEGGEALDGALRTLRSL
;
A
#
# COMPACT_ATOMS: atom_id res chain seq x y z
N MET A 1 -17.18 9.07 4.83
CA MET A 1 -16.85 9.02 3.39
C MET A 1 -15.46 9.57 3.06
N GLN A 2 -14.91 10.49 3.88
CA GLN A 2 -13.58 11.11 3.68
C GLN A 2 -12.40 10.15 3.45
N HIS A 3 -12.41 8.94 4.03
CA HIS A 3 -11.30 7.99 3.86
C HIS A 3 -11.24 7.38 2.45
N LEU A 4 -12.38 7.23 1.76
CA LEU A 4 -12.41 6.72 0.38
C LEU A 4 -11.92 7.80 -0.60
N GLU A 5 -12.38 9.03 -0.41
CA GLU A 5 -12.00 10.18 -1.25
C GLU A 5 -10.51 10.46 -1.14
N ALA A 6 -9.96 10.49 0.08
CA ALA A 6 -8.53 10.71 0.30
C ALA A 6 -7.66 9.60 -0.32
N TRP A 7 -8.16 8.36 -0.35
CA TRP A 7 -7.46 7.25 -1.01
C TRP A 7 -7.48 7.39 -2.54
N LEU A 8 -8.64 7.71 -3.12
CA LEU A 8 -8.77 7.95 -4.56
C LEU A 8 -7.92 9.15 -5.00
N GLU A 9 -7.96 10.25 -4.25
CA GLU A 9 -7.14 11.43 -4.53
C GLU A 9 -5.65 11.09 -4.58
N LYS A 10 -5.14 10.30 -3.62
CA LYS A 10 -3.74 9.83 -3.62
C LYS A 10 -3.37 9.05 -4.88
N ALA A 11 -4.27 8.25 -5.42
CA ALA A 11 -4.03 7.55 -6.68
C ALA A 11 -4.08 8.51 -7.86
N THR A 12 -5.11 9.36 -7.93
CA THR A 12 -5.35 10.27 -9.06
C THR A 12 -4.20 11.26 -9.26
N VAL A 13 -3.65 11.85 -8.19
CA VAL A 13 -2.53 12.80 -8.30
C VAL A 13 -1.24 12.18 -8.83
N LEU A 14 -1.14 10.84 -8.87
CA LEU A 14 0.03 10.11 -9.34
C LEU A 14 -0.15 9.50 -10.73
N ILE A 15 -1.34 9.57 -11.35
CA ILE A 15 -1.61 8.94 -12.65
C ILE A 15 -0.60 9.39 -13.72
N ASP A 16 -0.37 10.69 -13.84
CA ASP A 16 0.52 11.26 -14.87
C ASP A 16 2.00 11.12 -14.53
N ARG A 17 2.34 10.86 -13.26
CA ARG A 17 3.73 10.82 -12.77
C ARG A 17 4.26 9.40 -12.62
N ASN A 18 3.42 8.48 -12.14
CA ASN A 18 3.79 7.12 -11.83
C ASN A 18 2.54 6.23 -11.86
N TYR A 19 2.13 5.85 -13.07
CA TYR A 19 0.91 5.08 -13.32
C TYR A 19 0.86 3.75 -12.55
N ASP A 20 2.00 3.06 -12.46
CA ASP A 20 2.08 1.77 -11.75
C ASP A 20 1.90 1.95 -10.24
N LEU A 21 2.47 3.01 -9.66
CA LEU A 21 2.22 3.35 -8.25
C LEU A 21 0.76 3.75 -8.01
N ALA A 22 0.17 4.55 -8.90
CA ALA A 22 -1.25 4.93 -8.82
C ALA A 22 -2.16 3.70 -8.84
N THR A 23 -1.90 2.76 -9.76
CA THR A 23 -2.61 1.48 -9.84
C THR A 23 -2.37 0.65 -8.58
N GLY A 24 -1.15 0.63 -8.05
CA GLY A 24 -0.80 -0.03 -6.80
C GLY A 24 -1.58 0.50 -5.59
N ILE A 25 -1.73 1.82 -5.47
CA ILE A 25 -2.56 2.45 -4.42
C ILE A 25 -3.99 1.91 -4.49
N LEU A 26 -4.56 1.79 -5.70
CA LEU A 26 -5.90 1.21 -5.88
C LEU A 26 -5.94 -0.28 -5.52
N LEU A 27 -4.91 -1.04 -5.88
CA LEU A 27 -4.83 -2.47 -5.57
C LEU A 27 -4.67 -2.77 -4.08
N ALA A 28 -4.09 -1.85 -3.29
CA ALA A 28 -3.94 -2.01 -1.85
C ALA A 28 -5.28 -2.24 -1.13
N ARG A 29 -6.40 -1.78 -1.70
CA ARG A 29 -7.75 -2.01 -1.14
C ARG A 29 -8.08 -3.50 -0.95
N ARG A 30 -7.43 -4.39 -1.70
CA ARG A 30 -7.56 -5.84 -1.56
C ARG A 30 -7.16 -6.37 -0.17
N LEU A 31 -6.36 -5.61 0.59
CA LEU A 31 -5.92 -5.96 1.95
C LEU A 31 -7.05 -5.91 2.97
N VAL A 32 -8.09 -5.11 2.73
CA VAL A 32 -9.22 -4.99 3.64
C VAL A 32 -10.25 -6.06 3.29
N LYS A 33 -10.42 -7.04 4.17
CA LYS A 33 -11.32 -8.20 3.99
C LYS A 33 -12.34 -8.30 5.12
N GLY A 34 -13.55 -8.73 4.77
CA GLY A 34 -14.60 -9.12 5.72
C GLY A 34 -15.03 -8.03 6.70
N TYR A 35 -15.63 -8.47 7.80
CA TYR A 35 -16.05 -7.68 8.96
C TYR A 35 -15.32 -8.18 10.24
N SER A 36 -15.36 -7.41 11.33
CA SER A 36 -14.72 -7.70 12.63
C SER A 36 -13.17 -7.71 12.59
N ASP A 37 -12.49 -8.56 13.37
CA ASP A 37 -11.03 -8.50 13.56
C ASP A 37 -10.20 -8.63 12.27
N THR A 38 -10.72 -9.36 11.28
CA THR A 38 -10.10 -9.45 9.95
C THR A 38 -10.14 -8.12 9.21
N HIS A 39 -11.17 -7.30 9.45
CA HIS A 39 -11.27 -5.95 8.93
C HIS A 39 -10.25 -5.03 9.57
N ALA A 40 -10.14 -5.03 10.91
CA ALA A 40 -9.20 -4.18 11.64
C ALA A 40 -7.74 -4.50 11.27
N ARG A 41 -7.39 -5.78 11.16
CA ARG A 41 -6.06 -6.21 10.69
C ARG A 41 -5.81 -5.82 9.23
N GLY A 42 -6.81 -6.00 8.35
CA GLY A 42 -6.72 -5.59 6.95
C GLY A 42 -6.53 -4.08 6.78
N LEU A 43 -7.24 -3.28 7.57
CA LEU A 43 -7.14 -1.82 7.58
C LEU A 43 -5.76 -1.36 8.06
N SER A 44 -5.25 -1.94 9.14
CA SER A 44 -3.89 -1.65 9.64
C SER A 44 -2.82 -1.92 8.58
N LYS A 45 -2.91 -3.05 7.87
CA LYS A 45 -1.99 -3.37 6.76
C LYS A 45 -2.12 -2.38 5.61
N PHE A 46 -3.35 -2.02 5.25
CA PHE A 46 -3.62 -1.04 4.21
C PHE A 46 -2.99 0.32 4.52
N ASP A 47 -3.20 0.85 5.73
CA ASP A 47 -2.63 2.13 6.17
C ASP A 47 -1.10 2.09 6.15
N ARG A 48 -0.50 0.99 6.63
CA ARG A 48 0.95 0.78 6.60
C ARG A 48 1.50 0.75 5.17
N VAL A 49 0.84 0.07 4.24
CA VAL A 49 1.24 0.08 2.83
C VAL A 49 1.13 1.49 2.24
N LEU A 50 0.04 2.21 2.46
CA LEU A 50 -0.12 3.58 1.95
C LEU A 50 0.84 4.59 2.56
N SER A 51 1.33 4.34 3.79
CA SER A 51 2.35 5.20 4.41
C SER A 51 3.68 5.23 3.64
N SER A 52 3.93 4.26 2.75
CA SER A 52 5.11 4.21 1.89
C SER A 52 5.04 5.12 0.66
N VAL A 53 3.85 5.55 0.24
CA VAL A 53 3.62 6.31 -1.01
C VAL A 53 4.53 7.56 -1.12
N PRO A 54 4.73 8.38 -0.07
CA PRO A 54 5.62 9.54 -0.16
C PRO A 54 7.08 9.18 -0.50
N GLN A 55 7.55 8.00 -0.10
CA GLN A 55 8.91 7.51 -0.40
C GLN A 55 9.00 6.92 -1.80
N LEU A 56 7.88 6.43 -2.34
CA LEU A 56 7.81 5.77 -3.64
C LEU A 56 7.55 6.74 -4.79
N ARG A 57 6.85 7.85 -4.56
CA ARG A 57 6.30 8.70 -5.63
C ARG A 57 7.31 9.23 -6.65
N ASP A 58 8.57 9.40 -6.25
CA ASP A 58 9.64 9.98 -7.07
C ASP A 58 10.62 8.90 -7.58
N ARG A 59 10.30 7.60 -7.40
CA ARG A 59 11.14 6.46 -7.82
C ARG A 59 10.66 5.84 -9.12
N ASP A 60 11.59 5.39 -9.97
CA ASP A 60 11.27 4.66 -11.20
C ASP A 60 10.72 3.24 -10.92
N ASP A 61 11.18 2.60 -9.83
CA ASP A 61 10.78 1.25 -9.43
C ASP A 61 9.57 1.23 -8.46
N ALA A 62 8.87 2.35 -8.31
CA ALA A 62 7.79 2.52 -7.33
C ALA A 62 6.67 1.48 -7.44
N GLY A 63 6.24 1.18 -8.67
CA GLY A 63 5.20 0.19 -8.93
C GLY A 63 5.61 -1.21 -8.47
N ALA A 64 6.85 -1.60 -8.71
CA ALA A 64 7.39 -2.89 -8.28
C ALA A 64 7.45 -2.97 -6.74
N TRP A 65 7.89 -1.90 -6.08
CA TRP A 65 7.86 -1.82 -4.61
C TRP A 65 6.44 -1.91 -4.06
N MET A 66 5.50 -1.18 -4.64
CA MET A 66 4.11 -1.19 -4.20
C MET A 66 3.50 -2.59 -4.33
N SER A 67 3.74 -3.26 -5.46
CA SER A 67 3.31 -4.65 -5.68
C SER A 67 3.93 -5.61 -4.65
N ARG A 68 5.21 -5.43 -4.33
CA ARG A 68 5.92 -6.22 -3.31
C ARG A 68 5.32 -6.02 -1.91
N LEU A 69 5.03 -4.77 -1.53
CA LEU A 69 4.42 -4.44 -0.24
C LEU A 69 3.02 -5.04 -0.10
N ILE A 70 2.18 -4.94 -1.15
CA ILE A 70 0.84 -5.54 -1.17
C ILE A 70 0.94 -7.06 -1.08
N SER A 71 1.84 -7.67 -1.84
CA SER A 71 2.05 -9.13 -1.83
C SER A 71 2.54 -9.64 -0.48
N ALA A 72 3.45 -8.92 0.17
CA ALA A 72 3.87 -9.22 1.53
C ALA A 72 2.68 -9.14 2.48
N ALA A 73 1.95 -8.03 2.50
CA ALA A 73 0.80 -7.84 3.40
C ALA A 73 -0.33 -8.87 3.21
N LEU A 74 -0.57 -9.34 1.98
CA LEU A 74 -1.57 -10.37 1.68
C LEU A 74 -1.19 -11.75 2.25
N LYS A 75 0.09 -12.11 2.22
CA LYS A 75 0.60 -13.42 2.67
C LYS A 75 0.89 -13.48 4.17
N ASP A 76 0.76 -12.36 4.86
CA ASP A 76 1.38 -12.14 6.15
C ASP A 76 0.38 -12.18 7.30
N GLU A 77 0.09 -13.37 7.82
CA GLU A 77 -0.85 -13.50 8.94
C GLU A 77 -0.35 -12.81 10.23
N GLY A 78 0.97 -12.69 10.41
CA GLY A 78 1.62 -12.14 11.61
C GLY A 78 2.12 -10.68 11.52
N GLY A 79 2.22 -10.10 10.32
CA GLY A 79 2.71 -8.73 10.08
C GLY A 79 4.22 -8.60 9.82
N GLU A 80 4.99 -9.68 9.95
CA GLU A 80 6.46 -9.70 9.86
C GLU A 80 6.98 -9.49 8.44
N ALA A 81 6.32 -10.06 7.43
CA ALA A 81 6.76 -9.95 6.05
C ALA A 81 6.60 -8.52 5.52
N LEU A 82 5.49 -7.86 5.88
CA LEU A 82 5.27 -6.45 5.56
C LEU A 82 6.30 -5.56 6.28
N ASP A 83 6.59 -5.83 7.54
CA ASP A 83 7.62 -5.09 8.29
C ASP A 83 9.02 -5.25 7.69
N GLY A 84 9.37 -6.47 7.26
CA GLY A 84 10.61 -6.73 6.54
C GLY A 84 10.70 -5.91 5.26
N ALA A 85 9.66 -5.96 4.41
CA ALA A 85 9.64 -5.23 3.15
C ALA A 85 9.70 -3.71 3.34
N LEU A 86 8.97 -3.17 4.32
CA LEU A 86 9.01 -1.75 4.67
C LEU A 86 10.38 -1.32 5.23
N ARG A 87 11.06 -2.17 6.00
CA ARG A 87 12.43 -1.90 6.45
C ARG A 87 13.40 -1.84 5.28
N THR A 88 13.32 -2.79 4.34
CA THR A 88 14.18 -2.77 3.15
C THR A 88 13.95 -1.50 2.32
N LEU A 89 12.70 -1.09 2.13
CA LEU A 89 12.39 0.14 1.40
C LEU A 89 13.03 1.38 2.07
N ARG A 90 12.97 1.48 3.40
CA ARG A 90 13.55 2.61 4.16
C ARG A 90 15.08 2.63 4.17
N SER A 91 15.74 1.51 3.88
CA SER A 91 17.20 1.40 3.89
C SER A 91 17.86 1.68 2.52
N LEU A 92 17.06 1.92 1.49
CA LEU A 92 17.49 2.22 0.12
C LEU A 92 17.32 3.71 -0.18
#